data_AF-A0AA90GGS1-F1
#
_entry.id   AF-A0AA90GGS1-F1
#
_cell.length_a   1.000
_cell.length_b   1.000
_cell.length_c   1.000
_cell.angle_alpha   90.00
_cell.angle_beta   90.00
_cell.angle_gamma   90.00
#
_symmetry.space_group_name_H-M   'P 1'
#
loop_
_entity.id
_entity.type
_entity.pdbx_description
1 polymer ?
#
loop_
_entity_poly.entity_id
_entity_poly.type
_entity_poly.pdbx_seq_one_letter_code
_entity_poly.pdbx_strand_id
1 'polypeptide(L)'
;MGLRICALAILVLFSLYTGWTMLIAEQSLLAFGLALLAQPDTAQVVIDLYLMAGLAGCWMVRDNRMRGSPGIAVLPYLLLTVVFVSLGPLLYLVIRGVAEGRQP
;
A
#
# COMPACT_ATOMS: atom_id res chain seq x y z
N MET A 1 2.82 14.79 13.47
CA MET A 1 4.02 15.09 12.64
C MET A 1 4.98 13.90 12.47
N GLY A 2 5.44 13.25 13.55
CA GLY A 2 6.44 12.17 13.48
C GLY A 2 6.06 10.97 12.58
N LEU A 3 4.82 10.48 12.69
CA LEU A 3 4.35 9.34 11.89
C LEU A 3 4.40 9.60 10.37
N ARG A 4 4.12 10.83 9.95
CA ARG A 4 4.16 11.22 8.54
C ARG A 4 5.59 11.16 7.99
N ILE A 5 6.57 11.57 8.80
CA ILE A 5 8.00 11.52 8.44
C ILE A 5 8.47 10.07 8.36
N CYS A 6 8.08 9.23 9.33
CA CYS A 6 8.37 7.80 9.27
C CYS A 6 7.76 7.15 8.03
N ALA A 7 6.49 7.42 7.74
CA ALA A 7 5.81 6.92 6.54
C ALA A 7 6.51 7.37 5.26
N LEU A 8 7.00 8.62 5.20
CA LEU A 8 7.74 9.14 4.04
C LEU A 8 9.09 8.44 3.89
N ALA A 9 9.85 8.27 4.97
CA ALA A 9 11.13 7.59 4.94
C ALA A 9 10.96 6.14 4.46
N ILE A 10 9.98 5.41 5.02
CA ILE A 10 9.66 4.05 4.61
C ILE A 10 9.21 4.01 3.15
N LEU A 11 8.33 4.93 2.72
CA LEU A 11 7.89 5.01 1.33
C LEU A 11 9.06 5.20 0.37
N VAL A 12 9.95 6.14 0.65
CA VAL A 12 11.10 6.43 -0.23
C VAL A 12 12.03 5.22 -0.30
N LEU A 13 12.45 4.68 0.85
CA LEU A 13 13.37 3.55 0.91
C LEU A 13 12.78 2.31 0.22
N PHE A 14 11.52 1.98 0.52
CA PHE A 14 10.86 0.81 -0.05
C PHE A 14 10.57 0.99 -1.55
N SER A 15 10.24 2.21 -2.00
CA SER A 15 10.05 2.49 -3.44
C SER A 15 11.35 2.37 -4.22
N LEU A 16 12.47 2.87 -3.66
CA LEU A 16 13.79 2.72 -4.27
C LEU A 16 14.19 1.25 -4.36
N TYR A 17 13.99 0.50 -3.28
CA TYR A 17 14.26 -0.94 -3.28
C TYR A 17 13.39 -1.68 -4.30
N THR A 18 12.08 -1.40 -4.35
CA THR A 18 11.15 -2.00 -5.31
C THR A 18 11.50 -1.64 -6.75
N GLY A 19 11.86 -0.38 -7.01
CA GLY A 19 12.31 0.06 -8.33
C GLY A 19 13.59 -0.65 -8.76
N TRP A 20 14.56 -0.75 -7.86
CA TRP A 20 15.80 -1.49 -8.10
C TRP A 20 15.55 -2.97 -8.39
N THR A 21 14.72 -3.66 -7.59
CA THR A 21 14.40 -5.08 -7.82
C THR A 21 13.69 -5.29 -9.15
N MET A 22 12.81 -4.38 -9.55
CA MET A 22 12.15 -4.42 -10.86
C MET A 22 13.11 -4.19 -12.03
N LEU A 23 14.13 -3.35 -11.86
CA LEU A 23 15.12 -3.08 -12.90
C LEU A 23 16.03 -4.29 -13.19
N ILE A 24 16.33 -5.08 -12.15
CA ILE A 24 17.19 -6.27 -12.29
C ILE A 24 16.39 -7.57 -12.44
N ALA A 25 15.05 -7.51 -12.39
CA ALA A 25 14.21 -8.69 -12.49
C ALA A 25 14.21 -9.24 -13.93
N GLU A 26 14.57 -10.52 -14.08
CA GLU A 26 14.49 -11.21 -15.38
C GLU A 26 13.05 -11.60 -15.75
N GLN A 27 12.16 -11.68 -14.77
CA GLN A 27 10.76 -12.06 -14.95
C GLN A 27 9.81 -10.90 -14.67
N SER A 28 8.64 -10.93 -15.31
CA SER A 28 7.61 -9.93 -15.08
C SER A 28 7.00 -10.06 -13.68
N LEU A 29 6.43 -8.96 -13.16
CA LEU A 29 5.75 -8.95 -11.86
C LEU A 29 4.59 -9.97 -11.79
N LEU A 30 3.85 -10.13 -12.89
CA LEU A 30 2.76 -11.11 -12.97
C LEU A 30 3.31 -12.54 -12.93
N ALA A 31 4.39 -12.84 -13.66
CA ALA A 31 5.03 -14.14 -13.62
C ALA A 31 5.58 -14.45 -12.21
N PHE A 32 6.16 -13.46 -11.54
CA PHE A 32 6.57 -13.57 -10.15
C PHE A 32 5.39 -13.89 -9.21
N GLY A 33 4.27 -13.15 -9.34
CA GLY A 33 3.07 -13.41 -8.55
C GLY A 33 2.51 -14.82 -8.76
N LEU A 34 2.46 -15.30 -10.00
CA LEU A 34 2.02 -16.67 -10.31
C LEU A 34 2.98 -17.72 -9.73
N ALA A 35 4.29 -17.48 -9.79
CA ALA A 35 5.28 -18.37 -9.19
C ALA A 35 5.12 -18.45 -7.67
N LEU A 36 4.86 -17.32 -6.99
CA LEU A 36 4.57 -17.31 -5.56
C LEU A 36 3.27 -18.05 -5.22
N LEU A 37 2.25 -17.99 -6.07
CA LEU A 37 1.00 -18.71 -5.85
C LEU A 37 1.10 -20.22 -6.16
N ALA A 38 2.12 -20.65 -6.91
CA ALA A 38 2.31 -22.05 -7.26
C ALA A 38 2.82 -22.91 -6.09
N GLN A 39 3.49 -22.31 -5.10
CA GLN A 39 3.95 -22.98 -3.89
C GLN A 39 3.00 -22.66 -2.71
N PRO A 40 2.44 -23.65 -2.00
CA PRO A 40 1.43 -23.41 -0.96
C PRO A 40 1.87 -22.47 0.18
N ASP A 41 3.13 -22.56 0.59
CA ASP A 41 3.75 -21.76 1.64
C ASP A 41 3.91 -20.29 1.24
N THR A 42 4.38 -20.02 0.02
CA THR A 42 4.46 -18.65 -0.50
C THR A 42 3.10 -18.09 -0.87
N ALA A 43 2.17 -18.94 -1.34
CA ALA A 43 0.80 -18.56 -1.65
C ALA A 43 0.06 -18.06 -0.40
N GLN A 44 0.25 -18.72 0.74
CA GLN A 44 -0.29 -18.28 2.03
C GLN A 44 0.13 -16.84 2.36
N VAL A 45 1.41 -16.49 2.17
CA VAL A 45 1.92 -15.15 2.42
C VAL A 45 1.32 -14.12 1.46
N VAL A 46 1.19 -14.46 0.17
CA VAL A 46 0.55 -13.57 -0.82
C VAL A 46 -0.91 -13.31 -0.44
N ILE A 47 -1.66 -14.36 -0.07
CA ILE A 47 -3.06 -14.23 0.34
C ILE A 47 -3.17 -13.33 1.58
N ASP A 48 -2.37 -13.59 2.62
CA ASP A 48 -2.37 -12.79 3.84
C ASP A 48 -2.03 -11.31 3.56
N LEU A 49 -1.03 -11.07 2.72
CA LEU A 49 -0.61 -9.73 2.31
C LEU A 49 -1.75 -8.97 1.60
N TYR A 50 -2.49 -9.63 0.70
CA TYR A 50 -3.61 -9.02 0.01
C TYR A 50 -4.86 -8.87 0.89
N LEU A 51 -5.07 -9.74 1.88
CA LEU A 51 -6.10 -9.53 2.91
C LEU A 51 -5.79 -8.28 3.73
N MET A 52 -4.54 -8.12 4.19
CA MET A 52 -4.09 -6.91 4.88
C MET A 52 -4.23 -5.67 3.99
N ALA A 53 -3.90 -5.77 2.70
CA ALA A 53 -4.09 -4.70 1.72
C ALA A 53 -5.57 -4.29 1.57
N GLY A 54 -6.47 -5.27 1.55
CA GLY A 54 -7.92 -5.06 1.51
C GLY A 54 -8.42 -4.33 2.76
N LEU A 55 -7.96 -4.74 3.94
CA LEU A 55 -8.27 -4.05 5.21
C LEU A 55 -7.76 -2.60 5.21
N ALA A 56 -6.52 -2.39 4.74
CA ALA A 56 -5.96 -1.06 4.58
C ALA A 56 -6.75 -0.21 3.56
N GLY A 57 -7.19 -0.80 2.46
CA GLY A 57 -8.07 -0.18 1.47
C GLY A 57 -9.39 0.29 2.06
N CYS A 58 -10.09 -0.60 2.77
CA CYS A 58 -11.31 -0.29 3.51
C CYS A 58 -11.08 0.84 4.53
N TRP A 59 -9.96 0.81 5.24
CA TRP A 59 -9.57 1.87 6.17
C TRP A 59 -9.37 3.21 5.46
N MET A 60 -8.62 3.27 4.35
CA MET A 60 -8.40 4.51 3.59
C MET A 60 -9.71 5.10 3.08
N VAL A 61 -10.61 4.27 2.55
CA VAL A 61 -11.93 4.71 2.07
C VAL A 61 -12.75 5.28 3.23
N ARG A 62 -12.77 4.60 4.38
CA ARG A 62 -13.49 5.07 5.56
C ARG A 62 -12.90 6.37 6.10
N ASP A 63 -11.58 6.47 6.25
CA ASP A 63 -10.87 7.67 6.71
C ASP A 63 -11.15 8.87 5.80
N ASN A 64 -11.05 8.69 4.47
CA ASN A 64 -11.33 9.76 3.51
C ASN A 64 -12.80 10.22 3.57
N ARG A 65 -13.74 9.29 3.75
CA ARG A 65 -15.17 9.63 3.94
C ARG A 65 -15.41 10.39 5.23
N MET A 66 -14.76 10.00 6.33
CA MET A 66 -14.86 10.70 7.63
C MET A 66 -14.31 12.14 7.56
N ARG A 67 -13.39 12.42 6.62
CA ARG A 67 -12.86 13.77 6.35
C ARG A 67 -13.69 14.59 5.36
N GLY A 68 -14.86 14.10 4.93
CA GLY A 68 -15.75 14.79 3.99
C GLY A 68 -15.18 14.91 2.56
N SER A 69 -14.13 14.16 2.23
CA SER A 69 -13.53 14.17 0.89
C SER A 69 -14.27 13.20 -0.05
N PRO A 70 -14.35 13.50 -1.37
CA PRO A 70 -14.99 12.62 -2.33
C PRO A 70 -14.25 11.28 -2.40
N GLY A 71 -15.00 10.18 -2.51
CA GLY A 71 -14.44 8.81 -2.52
C GLY A 71 -13.42 8.57 -3.64
N ILE A 72 -13.58 9.26 -4.79
CA ILE A 72 -12.67 9.17 -5.92
C ILE A 72 -11.24 9.64 -5.57
N ALA A 73 -11.09 10.47 -4.54
CA ALA A 73 -9.79 10.93 -4.09
C ALA A 73 -8.92 9.81 -3.52
N VAL A 74 -9.49 8.65 -3.14
CA VAL A 74 -8.74 7.49 -2.64
C VAL A 74 -8.26 6.57 -3.78
N LEU A 75 -8.87 6.69 -4.97
CA LEU A 75 -8.67 5.76 -6.07
C LEU A 75 -7.19 5.59 -6.48
N PRO A 76 -6.36 6.66 -6.58
CA PRO A 76 -4.95 6.49 -6.92
C PRO A 76 -4.18 5.62 -5.91
N TYR A 77 -4.47 5.76 -4.62
CA TYR A 77 -3.83 4.94 -3.58
C TYR A 77 -4.30 3.49 -3.63
N LEU A 78 -5.58 3.25 -3.94
CA LEU A 78 -6.10 1.89 -4.11
C LEU A 78 -5.47 1.19 -5.32
N LEU A 79 -5.36 1.88 -6.46
CA LEU A 79 -4.70 1.33 -7.64
C LEU A 79 -3.23 1.00 -7.35
N LEU A 80 -2.53 1.88 -6.64
CA LEU A 80 -1.16 1.62 -6.21
C LEU A 80 -1.08 0.43 -5.25
N THR A 81 -2.04 0.29 -4.33
CA THR A 81 -2.17 -0.85 -3.41
C THR A 81 -2.38 -2.17 -4.16
N VAL A 82 -3.16 -2.19 -5.24
CA VAL A 82 -3.40 -3.43 -5.99
C VAL A 82 -2.10 -3.99 -6.59
N VAL A 83 -1.23 -3.11 -7.08
CA VAL A 83 0.02 -3.50 -7.74
C VAL A 83 1.16 -3.72 -6.74
N PHE A 84 1.25 -2.85 -5.73
CA PHE A 84 2.43 -2.76 -4.86
C PHE A 84 2.13 -2.94 -3.38
N VAL A 85 0.87 -3.22 -3.04
CA VAL A 85 0.38 -3.47 -1.68
C VAL A 85 0.69 -2.33 -0.71
N SER A 86 1.87 -2.32 -0.09
CA SER A 86 2.22 -1.36 0.96
C SER A 86 2.48 0.07 0.46
N LEU A 87 2.84 0.27 -0.82
CA LEU A 87 3.10 1.62 -1.34
C LEU A 87 1.85 2.53 -1.31
N GLY A 88 0.66 1.98 -1.58
CA GLY A 88 -0.60 2.74 -1.57
C GLY A 88 -0.94 3.34 -0.21
N PRO A 89 -1.05 2.53 0.87
CA PRO A 89 -1.31 3.02 2.21
C PRO A 89 -0.19 3.93 2.75
N LEU A 90 1.08 3.65 2.44
CA LEU A 90 2.19 4.52 2.82
C LEU A 90 2.07 5.91 2.18
N LEU A 91 1.79 5.97 0.87
CA LEU A 91 1.57 7.23 0.17
C LEU A 91 0.34 7.96 0.73
N TYR A 92 -0.74 7.25 1.04
CA TYR A 92 -1.92 7.82 1.68
C TYR A 92 -1.57 8.47 3.03
N LEU A 93 -0.81 7.78 3.88
CA LEU A 93 -0.32 8.31 5.16
C LEU A 93 0.58 9.53 5.00
N VAL A 94 1.45 9.54 3.98
CA VAL A 94 2.34 10.67 3.69
C VAL A 94 1.57 11.92 3.26
N ILE A 95 0.53 11.75 2.44
CA ILE A 95 -0.22 12.89 1.89
C ILE A 95 -1.29 13.37 2.87
N ARG A 96 -2.09 12.45 3.43
CA ARG A 96 -3.27 12.78 4.24
C ARG A 96 -2.98 12.81 5.74
N GLY A 97 -1.86 12.24 6.18
CA GLY A 97 -1.57 12.02 7.60
C GLY A 97 -2.54 11.01 8.22
N VAL A 98 -2.24 10.52 9.43
CA VAL A 98 -3.29 9.94 10.28
C VAL A 98 -4.18 11.09 10.75
N ALA A 99 -5.49 10.92 10.71
CA ALA A 99 -6.40 11.86 11.36
C ALA A 99 -6.03 11.84 12.84
N GLU A 100 -5.23 12.80 13.29
CA GLU A 100 -5.16 13.11 14.71
C GLU A 100 -6.60 13.39 15.08
N GLY A 101 -7.19 12.48 15.86
CA GLY A 101 -8.56 12.58 16.30
C GLY A 101 -8.75 14.01 16.78
N ARG A 102 -9.66 14.73 16.14
CA ARG A 102 -10.13 16.02 16.61
C ARG A 102 -10.71 15.72 17.99
N GLN A 103 -9.89 15.88 19.04
CA GLN A 103 -10.38 15.92 20.40
C GLN A 103 -11.31 17.14 20.46
N PRO A 104 -12.58 16.98 20.83
CA PRO A 104 -13.46 18.12 21.06
C PRO A 104 -12.93 19.01 22.17
#